data_AF-A0A915ZC92-F1
#
_entry.id   AF-A0A915ZC92-F1
#
_cell.length_a   1.000
_cell.length_b   1.000
_cell.length_c   1.000
_cell.angle_alpha   90.00
_cell.angle_beta   90.00
_cell.angle_gamma   90.00
#
_symmetry.space_group_name_H-M   'P 1'
#
loop_
_entity.id
_entity.type
_entity.pdbx_description
1 polymer ?
#
loop_
_entity_poly.entity_id
_entity_poly.type
_entity_poly.pdbx_seq_one_letter_code
_entity_poly.pdbx_strand_id
1 'polypeptide(L)'
;MARPHLQEFENLTYFQYFQRYLITPSPPATTRQAFRDDLNNYVFKRSKEIITRHRFLRVEDGELYFYQQLLLNVPARSDRISSQHLMHHVMKIFTSLSGFLAHLAK
;
A
#
# COMPACT_ATOMS: atom_id res chain seq x y z
N MET A 1 3.96 8.13 -7.13
CA MET A 1 4.31 6.73 -7.50
C MET A 1 3.79 6.48 -8.89
N ALA A 2 4.59 5.88 -9.77
CA ALA A 2 4.12 5.53 -11.10
C ALA A 2 3.31 4.23 -11.05
N ARG A 3 2.03 4.32 -11.36
CA ARG A 3 1.12 3.17 -11.49
C ARG A 3 0.24 3.39 -12.70
N PRO A 4 -0.28 2.34 -13.35
CA PRO A 4 -1.20 2.53 -14.46
C PRO A 4 -2.47 3.27 -14.05
N HIS A 5 -2.94 4.21 -14.89
CA HIS A 5 -4.16 5.00 -14.70
C HIS A 5 -5.43 4.24 -15.09
N LEU A 6 -5.68 3.11 -14.40
CA LEU A 6 -6.89 2.30 -14.60
C LEU A 6 -7.60 2.08 -13.27
N GLN A 7 -8.93 1.91 -13.33
CA GLN A 7 -9.80 1.78 -12.17
C GLN A 7 -9.36 0.68 -11.19
N GLU A 8 -8.77 -0.41 -11.70
CA GLU A 8 -8.28 -1.52 -10.87
C GLU A 8 -7.11 -1.13 -9.96
N PHE A 9 -6.39 -0.04 -10.25
CA PHE A 9 -5.24 0.44 -9.47
C PHE A 9 -5.59 1.55 -8.48
N GLU A 10 -6.78 2.14 -8.56
CA GLU A 10 -7.19 3.29 -7.73
C GLU A 10 -7.29 2.92 -6.24
N ASN A 11 -7.86 1.76 -5.95
CA ASN A 11 -8.17 1.34 -4.58
C ASN A 11 -7.13 0.40 -3.97
N LEU A 12 -5.98 0.21 -4.64
CA LEU A 12 -4.93 -0.68 -4.15
C LEU A 12 -4.01 0.05 -3.16
N THR A 13 -3.80 -0.56 -2.01
CA THR A 13 -2.76 -0.12 -1.07
C THR A 13 -1.37 -0.35 -1.65
N TYR A 14 -0.32 0.12 -0.97
CA TYR A 14 1.05 -0.14 -1.41
C TYR A 14 1.33 -1.64 -1.53
N PHE A 15 1.05 -2.37 -0.45
CA PHE A 15 1.36 -3.80 -0.37
C PHE A 15 0.55 -4.64 -1.35
N GLN A 16 -0.76 -4.37 -1.48
CA GLN A 16 -1.62 -5.09 -2.41
C GLN A 16 -1.13 -4.99 -3.86
N TYR A 17 -0.59 -3.83 -4.24
CA TYR A 17 -0.02 -3.64 -5.57
C TYR A 17 1.17 -4.58 -5.82
N PHE A 18 2.15 -4.64 -4.92
CA PHE A 18 3.31 -5.53 -5.08
C PHE A 18 3.01 -7.01 -4.84
N GLN A 19 1.97 -7.32 -4.06
CA GLN A 19 1.48 -8.68 -3.84
C GLN A 19 0.82 -9.26 -5.11
N ARG A 20 0.04 -8.44 -5.81
CA ARG A 20 -0.78 -8.86 -6.96
C ARG A 20 -0.11 -8.64 -8.30
N TYR A 21 0.80 -7.68 -8.41
CA TYR A 21 1.40 -7.30 -9.68
C TYR A 21 2.91 -7.51 -9.68
N LEU A 22 3.44 -7.78 -10.87
CA LEU A 22 4.86 -7.83 -11.18
C LEU A 22 5.20 -6.61 -12.03
N ILE A 23 6.29 -5.92 -11.69
CA ILE A 23 6.74 -4.72 -12.39
C ILE A 23 8.11 -5.01 -12.97
N THR A 24 8.28 -4.84 -14.28
CA THR A 24 9.55 -5.05 -14.97
C THR A 24 9.83 -3.92 -15.96
N PRO A 25 11.07 -3.42 -16.05
CA PRO A 25 11.43 -2.42 -17.06
C PRO A 25 11.46 -3.02 -18.47
N SER A 26 11.76 -4.32 -18.58
CA SER A 26 11.79 -5.04 -19.85
C SER A 26 10.42 -5.64 -20.21
N PRO A 27 10.10 -5.71 -21.52
CA PRO A 27 8.93 -6.45 -21.99
C PRO A 27 9.14 -7.94 -21.69
N PRO A 28 8.16 -8.64 -21.12
CA PRO A 28 8.28 -10.06 -20.89
C PRO A 28 8.00 -10.83 -22.18
N ALA A 29 8.51 -12.06 -22.25
CA ALA A 29 8.22 -13.01 -23.32
C ALA A 29 6.81 -13.63 -23.22
N THR A 30 5.88 -13.05 -22.46
CA THR A 30 4.56 -13.64 -22.22
C THR A 30 3.48 -12.92 -23.01
N THR A 31 2.43 -13.65 -23.39
CA THR A 31 1.24 -13.13 -24.06
C THR A 31 0.21 -12.54 -23.09
N ARG A 32 0.50 -12.50 -21.79
CA ARG A 32 -0.40 -11.93 -20.78
C ARG A 32 -0.59 -10.44 -21.00
N GLN A 33 -1.78 -9.94 -20.67
CA GLN A 33 -2.07 -8.51 -20.71
C GLN A 33 -1.07 -7.73 -19.84
N ALA A 34 -0.43 -6.74 -20.45
CA ALA A 34 0.51 -5.84 -19.83
C ALA A 34 -0.13 -4.46 -19.67
N PHE A 35 0.08 -3.84 -18.52
CA PHE A 35 -0.20 -2.42 -18.31
C PHE A 35 1.10 -1.62 -18.32
N ARG A 36 1.01 -0.31 -18.57
CA ARG A 36 2.14 0.62 -18.51
C ARG A 36 1.94 1.57 -17.34
N ASP A 37 2.98 1.75 -16.54
CA ASP A 37 3.02 2.79 -15.53
C ASP A 37 3.65 4.09 -16.09
N ASP A 38 3.64 5.15 -15.28
CA ASP A 38 4.15 6.47 -15.67
C ASP A 38 5.68 6.51 -15.83
N LEU A 39 6.39 5.51 -15.34
CA LEU A 39 7.84 5.32 -15.53
C LEU A 39 8.13 4.43 -16.74
N ASN A 40 7.12 4.09 -17.53
CA ASN A 40 7.26 3.25 -18.70
C ASN A 40 7.78 1.84 -18.35
N ASN A 41 7.46 1.33 -17.15
CA ASN A 41 7.62 -0.08 -16.80
C ASN A 41 6.40 -0.87 -17.25
N TYR A 42 6.59 -2.18 -17.40
CA TYR A 42 5.51 -3.11 -17.65
C TYR A 42 4.98 -3.67 -16.33
N VAL A 43 3.65 -3.68 -16.20
CA VAL A 43 2.94 -4.14 -15.01
C VAL A 43 2.05 -5.32 -15.38
N PHE A 44 2.23 -6.45 -14.72
CA PHE A 44 1.50 -7.70 -14.99
C PHE A 44 0.76 -8.16 -13.77
N LYS A 45 -0.47 -8.62 -13.95
CA LYS A 45 -1.16 -9.36 -12.89
C LYS A 45 -0.49 -10.72 -12.71
N ARG A 46 -0.17 -11.06 -11.47
CA ARG A 46 0.36 -12.38 -11.10
C ARG A 46 -0.76 -13.41 -11.11
N SER A 47 -0.43 -14.65 -11.44
CA SER A 47 -1.35 -15.78 -11.32
C SER A 47 -1.55 -16.21 -9.86
N LYS A 48 -0.54 -16.00 -9.02
CA LYS A 48 -0.58 -16.27 -7.57
C LYS A 48 -0.03 -15.06 -6.82
N GLU A 49 -0.77 -14.61 -5.82
CA GLU A 49 -0.32 -13.54 -4.92
C GLU A 49 0.92 -13.99 -4.13
N ILE A 50 1.86 -13.08 -3.95
CA ILE A 50 3.06 -13.34 -3.14
C ILE A 50 2.91 -12.74 -1.74
N ILE A 51 3.46 -13.42 -0.74
CA ILE A 51 3.48 -12.91 0.62
C ILE A 51 4.53 -11.78 0.69
N THR A 52 4.07 -10.54 0.80
CA THR A 52 4.95 -9.39 1.05
C THR A 52 5.30 -9.35 2.53
N ARG A 53 6.54 -9.74 2.87
CA ARG A 53 7.06 -9.60 4.23
C ARG A 53 7.35 -8.13 4.50
N HIS A 54 6.98 -7.67 5.68
CA HIS A 54 7.35 -6.36 6.19
C HIS A 54 7.95 -6.50 7.58
N ARG A 55 8.80 -5.55 7.96
CA ARG A 55 9.38 -5.49 9.30
C ARG A 55 8.27 -5.30 10.32
N PHE A 56 8.33 -6.03 11.42
CA PHE A 56 7.46 -5.75 12.57
C PHE A 56 7.94 -4.45 13.22
N LEU A 57 7.12 -3.41 13.14
CA LEU A 57 7.34 -2.13 13.81
C LEU A 57 6.26 -1.94 14.87
N ARG A 58 6.60 -1.22 15.92
CA ARG A 58 5.71 -0.84 17.01
C ARG A 58 5.62 0.67 17.11
N VAL A 59 4.68 1.16 17.92
CA VAL A 59 4.47 2.60 18.12
C VAL A 59 5.74 3.29 18.62
N GLU A 60 6.59 2.59 19.38
CA GLU A 60 7.86 3.14 19.88
C GLU A 60 8.89 3.39 18.76
N ASP A 61 8.75 2.73 17.60
CA ASP A 61 9.57 3.02 16.42
C ASP A 61 9.16 4.34 15.73
N GLY A 62 8.16 5.03 16.27
CA GLY A 62 7.78 6.39 15.91
C GLY A 62 7.34 6.53 14.45
N GLU A 63 7.95 7.46 13.74
CA GLU A 63 7.57 7.80 12.36
C GLU A 63 7.54 6.59 11.42
N LEU A 64 8.50 5.68 11.54
CA LEU A 64 8.58 4.48 10.71
C LEU A 64 7.33 3.61 10.83
N TYR A 65 6.81 3.47 12.04
CA TYR A 65 5.58 2.73 12.29
C TYR A 65 4.39 3.38 11.58
N PHE A 66 4.25 4.71 11.71
CA PHE A 66 3.15 5.44 11.08
C PHE A 66 3.24 5.41 9.55
N TYR A 67 4.43 5.54 8.97
CA TYR A 67 4.62 5.38 7.52
C TYR A 67 4.21 3.98 7.06
N GLN A 68 4.58 2.94 7.80
CA GLN A 68 4.16 1.59 7.49
C GLN A 68 2.64 1.43 7.55
N GLN A 69 1.99 1.98 8.58
CA GLN A 69 0.53 1.94 8.69
C GLN A 69 -0.17 2.69 7.55
N LEU A 70 0.39 3.81 7.09
CA LEU A 70 -0.14 4.51 5.92
C LEU A 70 -0.06 3.64 4.66
N LEU A 71 1.09 3.01 4.40
CA LEU A 71 1.28 2.14 3.24
C LEU A 71 0.39 0.89 3.27
N LEU A 72 0.07 0.38 4.47
CA LEU A 72 -0.80 -0.78 4.66
C LEU A 72 -2.28 -0.46 4.46
N ASN A 73 -2.73 0.69 4.95
CA ASN A 73 -4.16 0.95 5.10
C ASN A 73 -4.72 2.00 4.13
N VAL A 74 -3.87 2.83 3.53
CA VAL A 74 -4.31 3.90 2.64
C VAL A 74 -4.11 3.48 1.17
N PRO A 75 -5.12 3.64 0.30
CA PRO A 75 -4.95 3.44 -1.13
C PRO A 75 -3.87 4.36 -1.68
N ALA A 76 -2.93 3.85 -2.48
CA ALA A 76 -1.74 4.64 -2.81
C ALA A 76 -1.98 5.80 -3.78
N ARG A 77 -3.13 5.83 -4.47
CA ARG A 77 -3.57 6.97 -5.30
C ARG A 77 -4.39 7.99 -4.51
N SER A 78 -4.29 7.93 -3.19
CA SER A 78 -4.75 8.95 -2.27
C SER A 78 -4.03 10.29 -2.39
N ASP A 79 -3.30 10.59 -3.48
CA ASP A 79 -2.60 11.86 -3.66
C ASP A 79 -3.56 13.07 -3.62
N ARG A 80 -4.88 12.82 -3.70
CA ARG A 80 -5.97 13.79 -3.49
C ARG A 80 -6.57 13.82 -2.07
N ILE A 81 -6.11 12.97 -1.16
CA ILE A 81 -6.51 12.99 0.25
C ILE A 81 -5.86 14.24 0.86
N SER A 82 -6.68 15.25 1.14
CA SER A 82 -6.22 16.45 1.84
C SER A 82 -5.54 16.06 3.15
N SER A 83 -4.60 16.88 3.62
CA SER A 83 -3.88 16.62 4.89
C SER A 83 -4.85 16.32 6.04
N GLN A 84 -6.06 16.88 6.04
CA GLN A 84 -7.11 16.61 7.03
C GLN A 84 -7.61 15.16 7.00
N HIS A 85 -7.78 14.59 5.81
CA HIS A 85 -8.30 13.24 5.63
C HIS A 85 -7.22 12.19 5.90
N LEU A 86 -5.95 12.54 5.66
CA LEU A 86 -4.78 11.77 6.08
C LEU A 86 -4.62 11.81 7.61
N MET A 87 -4.78 12.98 8.22
CA MET A 87 -4.82 13.13 9.69
C MET A 87 -5.98 12.35 10.31
N HIS A 88 -7.17 12.34 9.70
CA HIS A 88 -8.28 11.53 10.18
C HIS A 88 -7.98 10.03 10.13
N HIS A 89 -7.29 9.54 9.09
CA HIS A 89 -6.86 8.14 9.03
C HIS A 89 -5.80 7.82 10.10
N VAL A 90 -4.81 8.72 10.28
CA VAL A 90 -3.81 8.60 11.35
C VAL A 90 -4.47 8.59 12.73
N MET A 91 -5.45 9.46 12.96
CA MET A 91 -6.21 9.52 14.23
C MET A 91 -7.08 8.29 14.45
N LYS A 92 -7.68 7.71 13.40
CA LYS A 92 -8.39 6.42 13.49
C LYS A 92 -7.45 5.27 13.86
N ILE A 93 -6.25 5.23 13.29
CA ILE A 93 -5.24 4.25 13.66
C ILE A 93 -4.90 4.42 15.15
N PHE A 94 -4.57 5.65 15.56
CA PHE A 94 -4.18 5.98 16.93
C PHE A 94 -5.27 5.65 17.97
N THR A 95 -6.54 5.95 17.67
CA THR A 95 -7.67 5.66 18.56
C THR A 95 -7.99 4.16 18.66
N SER A 96 -7.78 3.38 17.59
CA SER A 96 -7.91 1.92 17.67
C SER A 96 -6.80 1.28 18.51
N LEU A 97 -5.58 1.85 18.45
CA LEU A 97 -4.43 1.40 19.23
C LEU A 97 -4.56 1.74 20.71
N SER A 98 -5.04 2.94 21.05
CA SER A 98 -5.27 3.32 22.44
C SER A 98 -6.35 2.47 23.11
N GLY A 99 -7.43 2.14 22.37
CA GLY A 99 -8.46 1.22 22.84
C GLY A 99 -7.95 -0.21 23.07
N PHE A 100 -7.06 -0.70 22.19
CA PHE A 100 -6.46 -2.03 22.32
C PHE A 100 -5.46 -2.13 23.48
N LEU A 101 -4.62 -1.11 23.67
CA LEU A 101 -3.69 -1.02 24.81
C LEU A 101 -4.42 -0.90 26.15
N ALA A 102 -5.53 -0.16 26.21
CA ALA A 102 -6.36 -0.05 27.41
C ALA A 102 -7.03 -1.38 27.80
N HIS A 103 -7.24 -2.29 26.84
CA HIS A 103 -7.85 -3.60 27.09
C HIS A 103 -6.84 -4.65 27.58
N LEU A 104 -5.55 -4.51 27.21
CA LEU A 104 -4.45 -5.38 27.63
C LEU A 104 -3.89 -5.04 29.01
N ALA A 105 -4.17 -3.85 29.54
CA ALA A 105 -3.72 -3.39 30.86
C ALA A 105 -4.68 -3.75 32.01
N LYS A 106 -5.61 -4.68 31.81
CA LYS A 106 -6.57 -5.19 32.80
C LYS A 106 -6.32 -6.66 33.12
#